data_AF-F5SVY7-F1
#
_entry.id   AF-F5SVY7-F1
#
_cell.length_a   1.000
_cell.length_b   1.000
_cell.length_c   1.000
_cell.angle_alpha   90.00
_cell.angle_beta   90.00
_cell.angle_gamma   90.00
#
_symmetry.space_group_name_H-M   'P 1'
#
loop_
_entity.id
_entity.type
_entity.pdbx_description
1 polymer ?
#
loop_
_entity_poly.entity_id
_entity_poly.type
_entity_poly.pdbx_seq_one_letter_code
_entity_poly.pdbx_strand_id
1 'polypeptide(L)' 'MIWQQCEVFCDEGNIVMAWATNTESGFDFQTLGQNRRIPIEMDGLRLVSFLPVDEKDAL' A
#
# COMPACT_ATOMS: atom_id res chain seq x y z
N MET A 1 -5.08 -4.63 -17.66
CA MET A 1 -5.83 -4.55 -16.39
C MET A 1 -5.53 -3.22 -15.70
N ILE A 2 -6.43 -2.70 -14.86
CA ILE A 2 -6.30 -1.38 -14.19
C ILE A 2 -4.95 -1.21 -13.49
N TRP A 3 -4.48 -2.25 -12.78
CA TRP A 3 -3.19 -2.21 -12.08
C TRP A 3 -1.98 -1.88 -12.97
N GLN A 4 -1.92 -2.48 -14.17
CA GLN A 4 -0.83 -2.20 -15.11
C GLN A 4 -0.85 -0.76 -15.61
N GLN A 5 -2.02 -0.12 -15.66
CA GLN A 5 -2.12 1.30 -15.98
C GLN A 5 -1.60 2.14 -14.80
N CYS A 6 -1.93 1.76 -13.57
CA CYS A 6 -1.37 2.39 -12.38
C CYS A 6 0.16 2.32 -12.39
N GLU A 7 0.76 1.15 -12.69
CA GLU A 7 2.21 1.00 -12.78
C GLU A 7 2.87 1.94 -13.82
N VAL A 8 2.21 2.15 -14.96
CA VAL A 8 2.74 3.01 -16.05
C VAL A 8 2.55 4.50 -15.76
N PHE A 9 1.47 4.88 -15.08
CA PHE A 9 1.06 6.28 -14.90
C PHE A 9 1.23 6.83 -13.48
N CYS A 10 1.78 6.05 -12.54
CA CYS A 10 1.97 6.49 -11.14
C CYS A 10 3.04 7.58 -10.99
N ASP A 11 4.07 7.56 -11.84
CA ASP A 11 5.22 8.49 -11.79
C ASP A 11 5.78 8.64 -10.34
N GLU A 12 5.90 9.86 -9.81
CA GLU A 12 6.34 10.14 -8.43
C GLU A 12 5.21 10.02 -7.38
N GLY A 13 4.02 9.59 -7.79
CA GLY A 13 2.86 9.43 -6.93
C GLY A 13 2.89 8.16 -6.06
N ASN A 14 1.82 7.95 -5.30
CA ASN A 14 1.54 6.69 -4.63
C ASN A 14 0.09 6.25 -4.84
N ILE A 15 -0.12 4.94 -4.88
CA ILE A 15 -1.42 4.32 -5.15
C ILE A 15 -1.64 3.17 -4.16
N VAL A 16 -2.87 3.08 -3.65
CA VAL A 16 -3.36 1.90 -2.93
C VAL A 16 -4.55 1.37 -3.70
N MET A 17 -4.51 0.09 -4.06
CA MET A 17 -5.63 -0.61 -4.69
C MET A 17 -6.12 -1.69 -3.74
N ALA A 18 -7.41 -1.66 -3.41
CA ALA A 18 -8.07 -2.67 -2.57
C ALA A 18 -9.27 -3.27 -3.32
N TRP A 19 -9.52 -4.55 -3.10
CA TRP A 19 -10.62 -5.29 -3.73
C TRP A 19 -11.19 -6.32 -2.76
N ALA A 20 -12.46 -6.68 -2.97
CA ALA A 20 -13.11 -7.72 -2.18
C ALA A 20 -12.53 -9.11 -2.49
N THR A 21 -12.34 -9.92 -1.45
CA THR A 21 -11.86 -11.31 -1.57
C THR A 21 -12.59 -12.20 -0.58
N ASN A 22 -12.56 -13.52 -0.79
CA ASN A 22 -13.16 -14.50 0.11
C ASN A 22 -12.23 -14.88 1.28
N THR A 23 -11.43 -13.92 1.76
CA THR A 23 -10.56 -14.09 2.95
C THR A 23 -11.30 -13.69 4.22
N GLU A 24 -10.72 -13.97 5.40
CA GLU A 24 -11.30 -13.59 6.70
C GLU A 24 -11.56 -12.08 6.80
N SER A 25 -10.64 -11.25 6.29
CA SER A 25 -10.79 -9.79 6.28
C SER A 25 -11.81 -9.29 5.26
N GLY A 26 -12.23 -10.11 4.28
CA GLY A 26 -13.17 -9.73 3.23
C GLY A 26 -12.60 -8.83 2.14
N PHE A 27 -11.32 -8.46 2.21
CA PHE A 27 -10.63 -7.67 1.20
C PHE A 27 -9.14 -8.05 1.13
N ASP A 28 -8.52 -7.70 0.02
CA ASP A 28 -7.07 -7.64 -0.10
C ASP A 28 -6.66 -6.31 -0.75
N PHE A 29 -5.40 -5.92 -0.59
CA PHE A 29 -4.88 -4.69 -1.14
C PHE A 29 -3.40 -4.79 -1.50
N GLN A 30 -2.98 -3.90 -2.40
CA GLN A 30 -1.59 -3.71 -2.77
C GLN A 30 -1.27 -2.22 -2.94
N THR A 31 0.01 -1.88 -2.84
CA THR A 31 0.49 -0.50 -2.89
C THR A 31 1.54 -0.31 -3.98
N LEU A 32 1.61 0.89 -4.53
CA LEU A 32 2.63 1.33 -5.49
C LEU A 32 3.14 2.71 -5.09
N GLY A 33 4.43 2.96 -5.29
CA GLY A 33 5.09 4.20 -4.92
C GLY A 33 5.49 4.26 -3.44
N GLN A 34 6.19 5.34 -3.08
CA GLN A 34 6.65 5.54 -1.70
C GLN A 34 5.53 6.10 -0.82
N ASN A 35 5.31 5.47 0.33
CA ASN A 35 4.40 5.94 1.36
C ASN A 35 4.90 5.46 2.73
N ARG A 36 4.63 6.23 3.78
CA ARG A 36 4.91 5.82 5.15
C ARG A 36 3.93 4.78 5.69
N ARG A 37 2.82 4.53 4.99
CA ARG A 37 1.87 3.44 5.24
C ARG A 37 2.24 2.27 4.35
N ILE A 38 3.01 1.34 4.89
CA ILE A 38 3.49 0.16 4.14
C ILE A 38 2.67 -1.08 4.50
N PRO A 39 2.29 -1.92 3.52
CA PRO A 39 1.65 -3.19 3.82
C PRO A 39 2.63 -4.11 4.56
N ILE A 40 2.14 -4.76 5.61
CA ILE A 40 2.90 -5.78 6.36
C ILE A 40 2.04 -7.03 6.53
N GLU A 41 2.70 -8.18 6.62
CA GLU A 41 2.03 -9.45 6.92
C GLU A 41 2.31 -9.82 8.38
N MET A 42 1.25 -10.01 9.16
CA MET A 42 1.31 -10.41 10.56
C MET A 42 0.36 -11.57 10.78
N ASP A 43 0.88 -12.75 11.13
CA ASP A 43 0.09 -13.95 11.39
C ASP A 43 -0.90 -14.30 10.25
N GLY A 44 -0.47 -14.09 9.00
CA GLY A 44 -1.28 -14.34 7.80
C GLY A 44 -2.32 -13.25 7.48
N LEU A 45 -2.39 -12.18 8.27
CA LEU A 45 -3.21 -11.00 8.01
C LEU A 45 -2.39 -9.90 7.35
N ARG A 46 -2.93 -9.29 6.28
CA ARG A 46 -2.34 -8.12 5.66
C ARG A 46 -2.79 -6.86 6.40
N LEU A 47 -1.86 -6.19 7.07
CA LEU A 47 -2.05 -4.98 7.87
C LEU A 47 -1.25 -3.80 7.27
N VAL A 48 -1.37 -2.63 7.89
CA VAL A 48 -0.63 -1.42 7.51
C VAL A 48 0.26 -0.98 8.65
N SER A 49 1.57 -0.91 8.41
CA SER A 49 2.52 -0.27 9.31
C SER A 49 2.62 1.21 8.99
N PHE A 50 2.62 2.06 10.01
CA PHE A 50 2.81 3.50 9.85
C PHE A 50 4.20 3.90 10.34
N LEU A 51 5.10 4.15 9.39
CA LEU A 51 6.49 4.55 9.64
C LEU A 51 6.55 5.96 10.23
N PRO A 52 7.55 6.25 11.08
CA PRO A 52 7.82 7.60 11.57
C PRO A 52 8.10 8.58 10.41
N VAL A 53 8.04 9.89 10.71
CA VAL A 53 8.46 10.93 9.75
C VAL A 53 9.95 10.73 9.48
N ASP A 54 10.38 10.80 8.23
CA ASP A 54 11.81 10.78 7.92
C ASP A 54 12.47 12.00 8.57
N GLU A 55 13.65 11.82 9.18
CA GLU A 55 14.36 12.89 9.89
C GLU A 55 14.65 14.12 9.01
N LYS A 56 14.68 13.94 7.68
CA LYS A 56 14.86 15.02 6.69
C LYS A 56 13.66 15.96 6.58
N ASP A 57 12.46 15.47 6.90
CA ASP A 57 11.22 16.25 6.87
C ASP A 57 10.85 16.79 8.27
N ALA A 58 11.69 16.54 9.28
CA ALA A 58 11.47 16.93 10.67
C ALA A 58 12.04 18.31 11.04
N LEU A 59 12.50 19.11 10.06
CA LEU A 59 13.10 20.45 10.23
C LEU A 59 12.30 21.54 9.50
#